data_AF-A0A7J6SPQ6-F1
#
_entry.id   AF-A0A7J6SPQ6-F1
#
_cell.length_a   1.000
_cell.length_b   1.000
_cell.length_c   1.000
_cell.angle_alpha   90.00
_cell.angle_beta   90.00
_cell.angle_gamma   90.00
#
_symmetry.space_group_name_H-M   'P 1'
#
loop_
_entity.id
_entity.type
_entity.pdbx_description
1 polymer ?
#
loop_
_entity_poly.entity_id
_entity_poly.type
_entity_poly.pdbx_seq_one_letter_code
_entity_poly.pdbx_strand_id
1 'polypeptide(L)'
;MKLIAAAFIGLYQIAQLATGFDYSYDDQPAWPGLCATGKHQSPISIENAAIDQSVILKDLQINYGTVDHAGLIISKYGFDVLLGGGQKQYSVTNVRGFENDTFIFDQFHAHW
;
A
#
# COMPACT_ATOMS: atom_id res chain seq x y z
N MET A 1 35.52 -15.28 -12.16
CA MET A 1 34.11 -15.08 -11.79
C MET A 1 33.95 -15.49 -10.34
N LYS A 2 33.81 -14.51 -9.43
CA LYS A 2 33.51 -14.72 -8.00
C LYS A 2 32.37 -13.76 -7.68
N LEU A 3 31.19 -14.30 -7.41
CA LEU A 3 30.05 -13.54 -6.90
C LEU A 3 30.34 -13.20 -5.43
N ILE A 4 30.44 -11.91 -5.14
CA ILE A 4 30.26 -11.36 -3.80
C ILE A 4 29.19 -10.27 -3.95
N ALA A 5 27.93 -10.68 -3.94
CA ALA A 5 26.83 -9.77 -3.65
C ALA A 5 26.54 -9.94 -2.15
N ALA A 6 27.35 -9.24 -1.35
CA ALA A 6 27.19 -9.15 0.08
C ALA A 6 25.82 -8.54 0.40
N ALA A 7 25.04 -9.28 1.18
CA ALA A 7 24.38 -8.78 2.39
C ALA A 7 23.76 -7.38 2.30
N PHE A 8 22.68 -7.21 1.55
CA PHE A 8 21.74 -6.08 1.74
C PHE A 8 20.26 -6.47 1.71
N ILE A 9 19.93 -7.77 1.65
CA ILE A 9 18.54 -8.26 1.63
C ILE A 9 18.08 -8.76 3.02
N GLY A 10 18.98 -8.86 3.98
CA GLY A 10 18.74 -9.55 5.26
C GLY A 10 18.21 -8.72 6.44
N LEU A 11 17.86 -7.44 6.27
CA LEU A 11 17.45 -6.57 7.40
C LEU A 11 16.03 -6.00 7.32
N TYR A 12 15.28 -6.20 6.22
CA TYR A 12 13.86 -5.82 6.15
C TYR A 12 12.88 -6.96 6.45
N GLN A 13 13.34 -8.21 6.46
CA GLN A 13 12.50 -9.39 6.67
C GLN A 13 12.35 -9.82 8.15
N ILE A 14 12.97 -9.12 9.10
CA ILE A 14 12.86 -9.45 10.54
C ILE A 14 11.69 -8.72 11.23
N ALA A 15 10.92 -7.88 10.52
CA ALA A 15 9.78 -7.17 11.11
C ALA A 15 8.44 -7.93 11.04
N GLN A 16 8.37 -9.12 10.40
CA GLN A 16 7.11 -9.84 10.17
C GLN A 16 7.10 -11.29 10.67
N LEU A 17 8.11 -11.72 11.43
CA LEU A 17 8.13 -13.04 12.06
C LEU A 17 7.31 -13.05 13.35
N ALA A 18 5.98 -13.09 13.22
CA ALA A 18 5.10 -13.76 14.16
C ALA A 18 3.70 -13.90 13.52
N THR A 19 3.47 -15.09 12.99
CA THR A 19 2.16 -15.65 12.69
C THR A 19 1.28 -15.60 13.95
N GLY A 20 0.21 -14.79 13.96
CA GLY A 20 -0.84 -14.86 14.98
C GLY A 20 -1.11 -13.61 15.82
N PHE A 21 -0.78 -12.41 15.33
CA PHE A 21 -1.34 -11.21 15.94
C PHE A 21 -2.72 -10.91 15.35
N ASP A 22 -3.74 -10.94 16.21
CA ASP A 22 -5.09 -10.49 15.90
C ASP A 22 -5.16 -8.99 16.18
N TYR A 23 -5.11 -8.18 15.12
CA TYR A 23 -5.19 -6.72 15.22
C TYR A 23 -6.63 -6.29 15.02
N SER A 24 -7.19 -5.69 16.07
CA SER A 24 -8.50 -5.04 16.02
C SER A 24 -8.36 -3.56 16.37
N TYR A 25 -9.31 -2.76 15.90
CA TYR A 25 -9.52 -1.40 16.39
C TYR A 25 -9.90 -1.37 17.88
N ASP A 26 -10.42 -2.48 18.42
CA ASP A 26 -10.71 -2.63 19.86
C ASP A 26 -9.45 -2.62 20.73
N ASP A 27 -8.27 -2.92 20.16
CA ASP A 27 -6.98 -2.95 20.87
C ASP A 27 -5.84 -2.35 20.01
N GLN A 28 -6.09 -1.14 19.50
CA GLN A 28 -5.11 -0.39 18.70
C GLN A 28 -3.75 -0.17 19.40
N PRO A 29 -3.67 0.08 20.74
CA PRO A 29 -2.39 0.23 21.42
C PRO A 29 -1.48 -1.00 21.37
N ALA A 30 -2.04 -2.19 21.15
CA ALA A 30 -1.26 -3.44 21.08
C ALA A 30 -0.58 -3.67 19.72
N TRP A 31 -0.84 -2.82 18.71
CA TRP A 31 -0.25 -2.97 17.38
C TRP A 31 1.27 -2.73 17.44
N PRO A 32 2.12 -3.73 17.13
CA PRO A 32 3.56 -3.65 17.33
C PRO A 32 4.27 -2.91 16.18
N GLY A 33 5.53 -2.54 16.46
CA GLY A 33 6.54 -2.25 15.42
C GLY A 33 6.53 -0.83 14.87
N LEU A 34 7.30 -0.65 13.78
CA LEU A 34 7.49 0.63 13.08
C LEU A 34 6.16 1.24 12.57
N CYS A 35 5.11 0.42 12.44
CA CYS A 35 3.77 0.82 12.00
C CYS A 35 3.02 1.71 13.00
N ALA A 36 3.41 1.73 14.28
CA ALA A 36 2.82 2.61 15.29
C ALA A 36 3.69 3.84 15.65
N THR A 37 4.99 3.78 15.37
CA THR A 37 5.97 4.76 15.89
C THR A 37 6.94 5.33 14.85
N GLY A 38 6.83 4.92 13.59
CA GLY A 38 7.68 5.37 12.50
C GLY A 38 7.45 6.85 12.10
N LYS A 39 8.45 7.46 11.46
CA LYS A 39 8.37 8.86 10.99
C LYS A 39 7.55 9.06 9.70
N HIS A 40 7.08 7.98 9.09
CA HIS A 40 6.34 7.98 7.82
C HIS A 40 5.08 7.11 7.94
N GLN A 41 4.33 7.26 9.04
CA GLN A 41 3.07 6.55 9.25
C GLN A 41 1.88 7.30 8.65
N SER A 42 0.85 6.53 8.33
CA SER A 42 -0.46 7.01 7.86
C SER A 42 -1.55 6.49 8.81
N PRO A 43 -2.71 7.17 8.92
CA PRO A 43 -3.09 8.41 8.23
C PRO A 43 -2.39 9.65 8.79
N ILE A 44 -2.46 10.76 8.05
CA ILE A 44 -2.00 12.09 8.47
C ILE A 44 -3.12 13.12 8.34
N SER A 45 -3.11 14.15 9.18
CA SER A 45 -3.99 15.32 8.97
C SER A 45 -3.43 16.19 7.86
N ILE A 46 -4.28 16.52 6.87
CA ILE A 46 -3.94 17.41 5.75
C ILE A 46 -4.39 18.85 6.02
N GLU A 47 -5.23 19.08 7.04
CA GLU A 47 -5.83 20.40 7.34
C GLU A 47 -4.79 21.50 7.58
N ASN A 48 -3.64 21.15 8.15
CA ASN A 48 -2.53 22.06 8.43
C ASN A 48 -1.22 21.60 7.75
N ALA A 49 -1.31 20.68 6.78
CA ALA A 49 -0.11 20.22 6.09
C ALA A 49 0.46 21.36 5.25
N ALA A 50 1.78 21.54 5.31
CA ALA A 50 2.48 22.42 4.39
C ALA A 50 2.39 21.81 2.99
N ILE A 51 1.42 22.28 2.19
CA ILE A 51 1.32 21.92 0.78
C ILE A 51 2.42 22.68 0.05
N ASP A 52 3.45 21.96 -0.40
CA ASP A 52 4.50 22.52 -1.22
C ASP A 52 4.02 22.69 -2.67
N GLN A 53 3.58 23.90 -3.01
CA GLN A 53 3.13 24.27 -4.35
C GLN A 53 4.28 24.44 -5.36
N SER A 54 5.54 24.39 -4.92
CA SER A 54 6.69 24.44 -5.84
C SER A 54 6.92 23.11 -6.57
N VAL A 55 6.29 22.03 -6.10
CA VAL A 55 6.37 20.71 -6.71
C VAL A 55 5.47 20.67 -7.94
N ILE A 56 6.09 20.61 -9.12
CA ILE A 56 5.38 20.37 -10.38
C ILE A 56 5.31 18.86 -10.62
N LEU A 57 4.10 18.32 -10.60
CA LEU A 57 3.82 16.91 -10.90
C LEU A 57 3.33 16.78 -12.34
N LYS A 58 3.63 15.64 -12.97
CA LYS A 58 2.91 15.23 -14.19
C LYS A 58 1.48 14.84 -13.81
N ASP A 59 0.59 14.88 -14.80
CA ASP A 59 -0.77 14.40 -14.63
C ASP A 59 -0.75 12.93 -14.20
N LEU A 60 -1.40 12.65 -13.07
CA LEU A 60 -1.63 11.29 -12.60
C LEU A 60 -2.51 10.58 -13.63
N GLN A 61 -2.04 9.45 -14.14
CA GLN A 61 -2.81 8.67 -15.10
C GLN A 61 -3.37 7.43 -14.42
N ILE A 62 -4.68 7.26 -14.53
CA ILE A 62 -5.40 6.11 -14.00
C ILE A 62 -6.11 5.44 -15.17
N ASN A 63 -5.74 4.20 -15.47
CA ASN A 63 -6.44 3.37 -16.43
C ASN A 63 -7.28 2.35 -15.66
N TYR A 64 -8.60 2.37 -15.86
CA TYR A 64 -9.54 1.47 -15.21
C TYR A 64 -10.62 1.05 -16.19
N GLY A 65 -11.32 -0.04 -15.87
CA GLY A 65 -12.41 -0.55 -16.70
C GLY A 65 -13.35 -1.45 -15.90
N THR A 66 -14.25 -2.11 -16.61
CA THR A 66 -15.17 -3.08 -16.01
C THR A 66 -14.44 -4.39 -15.75
N VAL A 67 -14.69 -4.98 -14.58
CA VAL A 67 -14.18 -6.29 -14.19
C VAL A 67 -15.33 -7.28 -14.19
N ASP A 68 -15.24 -8.31 -15.01
CA ASP A 68 -16.15 -9.45 -14.94
C ASP A 68 -15.68 -10.40 -13.83
N HIS A 69 -16.57 -10.77 -12.92
CA HIS A 69 -16.31 -11.69 -11.80
C HIS A 69 -15.29 -11.20 -10.75
N ALA A 70 -15.40 -9.96 -10.28
CA ALA A 70 -14.66 -9.51 -9.09
C ALA A 70 -15.04 -10.34 -7.85
N GLY A 71 -14.04 -10.69 -7.05
CA GLY A 71 -14.23 -11.30 -5.74
C GLY A 71 -14.66 -10.26 -4.72
N LEU A 72 -15.65 -10.58 -3.89
CA LEU A 72 -16.11 -9.72 -2.80
C LEU A 72 -15.97 -10.46 -1.48
N ILE A 73 -15.17 -9.90 -0.57
CA ILE A 73 -15.08 -10.35 0.82
C ILE A 73 -15.78 -9.31 1.68
N ILE A 74 -16.72 -9.74 2.52
CA ILE A 74 -17.42 -8.87 3.46
C ILE A 74 -17.18 -9.41 4.87
N SER A 75 -16.87 -8.52 5.80
CA SER A 75 -16.77 -8.80 7.23
C SER A 75 -17.53 -7.73 8.03
N LYS A 76 -17.59 -7.91 9.36
CA LYS A 76 -18.13 -6.86 10.24
C LYS A 76 -17.28 -5.57 10.27
N TYR A 77 -16.05 -5.61 9.77
CA TYR A 77 -15.08 -4.53 9.86
C TYR A 77 -14.75 -3.89 8.50
N GLY A 78 -15.26 -4.44 7.40
CA GLY A 78 -14.78 -4.05 6.09
C GLY A 78 -15.46 -4.81 4.96
N PHE A 79 -15.24 -4.32 3.75
CA PHE A 79 -15.35 -5.13 2.55
C PHE A 79 -14.06 -4.95 1.74
N ASP A 80 -13.63 -6.02 1.08
CA ASP A 80 -12.52 -6.02 0.14
C ASP A 80 -13.04 -6.49 -1.21
N VAL A 81 -12.74 -5.72 -2.26
CA VAL A 81 -12.99 -6.12 -3.64
C VAL A 81 -11.66 -6.56 -4.24
N LEU A 82 -11.57 -7.86 -4.53
CA LEU A 82 -10.38 -8.47 -5.11
C LEU A 82 -10.58 -8.67 -6.60
N LEU A 83 -9.62 -8.20 -7.38
CA LEU A 83 -9.68 -8.36 -8.81
C LEU A 83 -8.92 -9.64 -9.23
N GLY A 84 -9.61 -10.59 -9.85
CA GLY A 84 -9.00 -11.86 -10.27
C GLY A 84 -8.21 -11.77 -11.59
N GLY A 85 -7.04 -12.41 -11.64
CA GLY A 85 -6.33 -12.84 -12.86
C GLY A 85 -5.64 -11.76 -13.72
N GLY A 86 -4.30 -11.86 -13.88
CA GLY A 86 -3.57 -11.30 -15.04
C GLY A 86 -3.74 -9.81 -15.36
N GLN A 87 -3.92 -8.95 -14.34
CA GLN A 87 -4.49 -7.62 -14.49
C GLN A 87 -3.51 -6.52 -14.89
N LYS A 88 -2.73 -6.71 -15.95
CA LYS A 88 -1.84 -5.65 -16.46
C LYS A 88 -2.59 -4.41 -16.99
N GLN A 89 -3.92 -4.46 -17.07
CA GLN A 89 -4.73 -3.46 -17.75
C GLN A 89 -5.15 -2.31 -16.83
N TYR A 90 -5.34 -2.56 -15.53
CA TYR A 90 -5.73 -1.51 -14.59
C TYR A 90 -4.49 -0.99 -13.89
N SER A 91 -4.20 0.29 -14.09
CA SER A 91 -2.93 0.82 -13.66
C SER A 91 -2.95 2.28 -13.26
N VAL A 92 -1.95 2.63 -12.46
CA VAL A 92 -1.62 4.00 -12.10
C VAL A 92 -0.18 4.28 -12.54
N THR A 93 0.04 5.37 -13.26
CA THR A 93 1.37 5.84 -13.70
C THR A 93 1.55 7.32 -13.34
N ASN A 94 2.78 7.83 -13.51
CA ASN A 94 3.18 9.19 -13.08
C ASN A 94 3.03 9.42 -11.56
N VAL A 95 3.24 8.38 -10.75
CA VAL A 95 3.28 8.51 -9.28
C VAL A 95 4.57 9.26 -8.89
N ARG A 96 4.45 10.25 -8.01
CA ARG A 96 5.60 11.03 -7.50
C ARG A 96 6.67 10.11 -6.91
N GLY A 97 7.91 10.27 -7.37
CA GLY A 97 9.06 9.46 -6.96
C GLY A 97 9.17 8.10 -7.67
N PHE A 98 8.18 7.75 -8.50
CA PHE A 98 8.10 6.50 -9.26
C PHE A 98 7.61 6.79 -10.69
N GLU A 99 8.09 7.88 -11.30
CA GLU A 99 7.55 8.41 -12.55
C GLU A 99 7.75 7.48 -13.75
N ASN A 100 8.64 6.49 -13.66
CA ASN A 100 8.88 5.50 -14.71
C ASN A 100 8.21 4.15 -14.43
N ASP A 101 7.52 4.01 -13.29
CA ASP A 101 6.89 2.77 -12.89
C ASP A 101 5.41 2.73 -13.26
N THR A 102 4.87 1.52 -13.33
CA THR A 102 3.45 1.25 -13.52
C THR A 102 2.97 0.39 -12.38
N PHE A 103 2.01 0.92 -11.60
CA PHE A 103 1.38 0.20 -10.50
C PHE A 103 0.14 -0.48 -11.02
N ILE A 104 -0.01 -1.77 -10.72
CA ILE A 104 -1.19 -2.54 -11.09
C ILE A 104 -2.20 -2.49 -9.95
N PHE A 105 -3.47 -2.25 -10.28
CA PHE A 105 -4.55 -2.27 -9.31
C PHE A 105 -4.80 -3.72 -8.85
N ASP A 106 -4.79 -3.93 -7.53
CA ASP A 106 -4.93 -5.26 -6.91
C ASP A 106 -6.26 -5.40 -6.16
N GLN A 107 -6.54 -4.48 -5.25
CA GLN A 107 -7.76 -4.44 -4.44
C GLN A 107 -8.10 -3.02 -3.96
N PHE A 108 -9.35 -2.84 -3.52
CA PHE A 108 -9.73 -1.71 -2.68
C PHE A 108 -10.66 -2.15 -1.54
N HIS A 109 -10.65 -1.34 -0.47
CA HIS A 109 -11.50 -1.46 0.69
C HIS A 109 -11.92 -0.07 1.20
N ALA A 110 -12.83 -0.03 2.16
CA ALA A 110 -13.30 1.19 2.80
C ALA A 110 -13.11 1.14 4.32
N HIS A 111 -12.95 2.32 4.92
CA HIS A 111 -12.97 2.55 6.37
C HIS A 111 -14.16 3.46 6.68
N TRP A 112 -14.87 3.23 7.79
CA TRP A 112 -16.03 4.01 8.21
C TRP A 112 -16.16 4.10 9.73
#